data_AF-A0A7V7B1X4-F1
#
_entry.id   AF-A0A7V7B1X4-F1
#
_cell.length_a   1.000
_cell.length_b   1.000
_cell.length_c   1.000
_cell.angle_alpha   90.00
_cell.angle_beta   90.00
_cell.angle_gamma   90.00
#
_symmetry.space_group_name_H-M   'P 1'
#
loop_
_entity.id
_entity.type
_entity.pdbx_description
1 polymer ?
#
loop_
_entity_poly.entity_id
_entity_poly.type
_entity_poly.pdbx_seq_one_letter_code
_entity_poly.pdbx_strand_id
1 'polypeptide(L)' 'LDSNVLPGDLVISSGLGEIFPKGLVIGEVEEIEQQENELLKIAIIKPEVDFQRLEEVFIIIKKPDSSPLMEEEN' A
#
# COMPACT_ATOMS: atom_id res chain seq x y z
N LEU A 1 -9.81 -6.29 -19.10
CA LEU A 1 -9.09 -5.22 -18.40
C LEU A 1 -7.75 -5.81 -18.02
N ASP A 2 -6.74 -5.62 -18.86
CA ASP A 2 -5.38 -6.03 -18.56
C ASP A 2 -4.69 -4.84 -17.88
N SER A 3 -4.12 -5.01 -16.68
CA SER A 3 -3.44 -3.90 -16.02
C SER A 3 -2.05 -3.74 -16.64
N ASN A 4 -1.86 -2.62 -17.36
CA ASN A 4 -0.58 -2.23 -17.90
C ASN A 4 0.26 -1.62 -16.78
N VAL A 5 1.09 -2.45 -16.14
CA VAL A 5 2.06 -2.07 -15.12
C VAL A 5 3.43 -2.24 -15.75
N LEU A 6 4.34 -1.30 -15.53
CA LEU A 6 5.68 -1.28 -16.12
C LEU A 6 6.75 -1.04 -15.03
N PRO A 7 7.99 -1.53 -15.23
CA PRO A 7 9.12 -1.10 -14.42
C PRO A 7 9.26 0.44 -14.42
N GLY A 8 9.50 1.01 -13.24
CA GLY A 8 9.51 2.45 -12.98
C GLY A 8 8.17 3.05 -12.57
N ASP A 9 7.07 2.28 -12.59
CA ASP A 9 5.79 2.77 -12.08
C ASP A 9 5.85 3.02 -10.56
N LEU A 10 5.33 4.17 -10.12
CA LEU A 10 5.26 4.55 -8.71
C LEU A 10 4.16 3.77 -7.98
N VAL A 11 4.52 3.17 -6.85
CA VAL A 11 3.59 2.44 -5.98
C VAL A 11 3.23 3.27 -4.76
N ILE A 12 1.92 3.42 -4.53
CA ILE A 12 1.36 4.15 -3.38
C ILE A 12 0.34 3.30 -2.62
N SER A 13 0.17 3.55 -1.32
CA SER A 13 -0.88 2.92 -0.52
C SER A 13 -2.28 3.27 -1.03
N SER A 14 -3.16 2.27 -1.17
CA SER A 14 -4.51 2.45 -1.71
C SER A 14 -5.52 3.02 -0.71
N GLY A 15 -5.32 2.76 0.58
CA GLY A 15 -6.27 3.06 1.66
C GLY A 15 -7.44 2.08 1.80
N LEU A 16 -7.52 1.03 0.98
CA LEU A 16 -8.69 0.13 0.94
C LEU A 16 -8.80 -0.84 2.13
N GLY A 17 -7.69 -1.15 2.80
CA GLY A 17 -7.68 -2.06 3.95
C GLY A 17 -7.93 -1.36 5.29
N GLU A 18 -8.21 -0.05 5.31
CA GLU A 18 -8.35 0.81 6.49
C GLU A 18 -7.15 0.84 7.46
N ILE A 19 -6.07 0.11 7.19
CA ILE A 19 -4.87 0.06 8.06
C ILE A 19 -3.94 1.25 7.78
N PHE A 20 -3.77 1.61 6.50
CA PHE A 20 -2.89 2.69 6.07
C PHE A 20 -3.69 3.79 5.38
N PRO A 21 -3.34 5.08 5.56
CA PRO A 21 -3.93 6.14 4.75
C PRO A 21 -3.56 5.95 3.28
N LYS A 22 -4.38 6.49 2.38
CA LYS A 22 -4.10 6.48 0.94
C LYS A 22 -2.98 7.47 0.59
N GLY A 23 -2.13 7.10 -0.37
CA GLY A 23 -1.17 8.02 -1.00
C GLY A 23 0.23 8.06 -0.38
N LEU A 24 0.56 7.13 0.53
CA LEU A 24 1.94 6.99 1.01
C LEU A 24 2.78 6.31 -0.07
N VAL A 25 3.92 6.90 -0.42
CA VAL A 25 4.88 6.31 -1.37
C VAL A 25 5.54 5.08 -0.73
N ILE A 26 5.57 3.99 -1.49
CA ILE A 26 6.25 2.75 -1.12
C ILE A 26 7.57 2.65 -1.87
N GLY A 27 7.54 2.91 -3.19
CA GLY A 27 8.69 2.76 -4.07
C GLY A 27 8.28 2.64 -5.53
N GLU A 28 9.18 2.08 -6.33
CA GLU A 28 8.99 1.91 -7.78
C GLU A 28 9.01 0.43 -8.15
N VAL A 29 8.25 0.05 -9.18
CA VAL A 29 8.29 -1.31 -9.75
C VAL A 29 9.68 -1.56 -10.33
N GLU A 30 10.38 -2.56 -9.80
CA GLU A 30 11.68 -3.00 -10.32
C GLU A 30 11.49 -4.09 -11.38
N GLU A 31 10.62 -5.07 -11.10
CA GLU A 31 10.35 -6.21 -11.97
C GLU A 31 8.89 -6.66 -11.86
N ILE A 32 8.38 -7.28 -12.91
CA ILE A 32 7.03 -7.87 -12.94
C ILE A 32 7.17 -9.33 -13.37
N GLU A 33 6.72 -10.22 -12.49
CA GLU A 33 6.64 -11.65 -12.73
C GLU A 33 5.18 -12.02 -13.07
N GLN A 34 5.00 -12.63 -14.24
CA GLN A 34 3.72 -13.21 -14.66
C GLN A 34 4.01 -14.41 -15.58
N GLN A 35 3.61 -15.62 -15.18
CA GLN A 35 3.72 -16.79 -16.07
C GLN A 35 2.53 -16.86 -17.04
N GLU A 36 2.76 -17.50 -18.19
CA GLU A 36 1.67 -17.81 -19.12
C GLU A 36 0.59 -18.63 -18.41
N ASN A 37 -0.65 -18.12 -18.41
CA ASN A 37 -1.85 -18.65 -17.75
C ASN A 37 -2.02 -18.33 -16.24
N GLU A 38 -1.18 -17.47 -15.67
CA GLU A 38 -1.43 -16.95 -14.32
C GLU A 38 -2.39 -15.75 -14.33
N LEU A 39 -3.40 -15.82 -13.46
CA LEU A 39 -4.37 -14.73 -13.25
C LEU A 39 -3.76 -13.55 -12.49
N LEU A 40 -2.75 -13.82 -11.66
CA LEU A 40 -2.10 -12.84 -10.81
C LEU A 40 -0.80 -12.38 -11.47
N LYS A 41 -0.47 -11.09 -11.30
CA LYS A 41 0.84 -10.52 -11.58
C LYS A 41 1.51 -10.20 -10.25
N ILE A 42 2.79 -10.52 -10.11
CA ILE A 42 3.59 -10.17 -8.94
C ILE A 42 4.55 -9.06 -9.36
N ALA A 43 4.58 -7.97 -8.61
CA ALA A 43 5.53 -6.89 -8.84
C ALA A 43 6.56 -6.87 -7.70
N ILE A 44 7.84 -6.91 -8.06
CA ILE A 44 8.95 -6.69 -7.13
C ILE A 44 9.19 -5.19 -7.07
N ILE A 45 9.14 -4.63 -5.86
CA ILE A 45 9.19 -3.18 -5.63
C ILE A 45 10.51 -2.81 -4.99
N LYS A 46 11.22 -1.86 -5.60
CA LYS A 46 12.36 -1.20 -4.98
C LYS A 46 11.85 -0.11 -4.04
N PRO A 47 12.14 -0.17 -2.73
CA PRO A 47 11.67 0.84 -1.79
C PRO A 47 12.25 2.23 -2.10
N GLU A 48 11.43 3.26 -1.90
CA GLU A 48 11.88 4.67 -2.02
C GLU A 48 12.85 5.06 -0.88
N VAL A 49 12.69 4.41 0.28
CA VAL A 49 13.44 4.72 1.50
C VAL A 49 14.65 3.81 1.64
N ASP A 50 15.82 4.41 1.89
CA ASP A 50 16.99 3.69 2.39
C ASP A 50 16.86 3.41 3.89
N PHE A 51 16.39 2.22 4.23
CA PHE A 51 16.17 1.79 5.61
C PHE A 51 17.46 1.71 6.46
N GLN A 52 18.65 1.78 5.85
CA GLN A 52 19.92 1.77 6.59
C GLN A 52 20.27 3.16 7.15
N ARG A 53 19.56 4.21 6.73
CA ARG A 53 19.86 5.62 7.04
C ARG A 53 18.65 6.36 7.58
N LEU A 54 17.91 5.72 8.47
CA LEU A 54 16.79 6.36 9.18
C LEU A 54 17.30 7.27 10.29
N GLU A 55 16.87 8.53 10.26
CA GLU A 55 17.14 9.51 11.33
C GLU A 55 15.85 9.84 12.09
N GLU A 56 14.79 10.18 11.36
CA GLU A 56 13.48 10.51 11.91
C GLU A 56 12.38 9.70 11.22
N VAL A 57 11.34 9.36 11.96
CA VAL A 57 10.18 8.61 11.47
C VAL A 57 8.89 9.23 11.99
N PHE A 58 7.81 9.09 11.20
CA PHE A 58 6.49 9.56 11.57
C PHE A 58 5.55 8.39 11.83
N ILE A 59 4.92 8.36 13.00
CA ILE A 59 3.92 7.35 13.35
C ILE A 59 2.54 7.86 12.95
N ILE A 60 1.93 7.19 11.97
CA ILE A 60 0.55 7.49 11.53
C ILE A 60 -0.39 6.49 12.21
N ILE A 61 -1.25 6.99 13.09
CA ILE A 61 -2.24 6.18 13.81
C ILE A 61 -3.61 6.47 13.21
N LYS A 62 -4.37 5.42 12.83
CA LYS A 62 -5.78 5.56 12.46
C LYS A 62 -6.52 6.15 13.66
N LYS A 63 -7.26 7.24 13.45
CA LYS A 63 -8.14 7.77 14.49
C LYS A 63 -9.12 6.66 14.87
N PRO A 64 -9.27 6.28 16.15
CA PRO A 64 -10.27 5.31 16.56
C PRO A 64 -11.62 5.76 16.00
N ASP A 65 -12.36 4.84 15.40
CA ASP A 65 -13.69 5.16 14.89
C ASP A 65 -14.52 5.70 16.07
N SER A 66 -14.83 6.99 16.00
CA SER A 66 -15.63 7.69 17.01
C SER A 66 -17.12 7.57 16.72
N SER A 67 -17.52 6.59 15.90
CA SER A 67 -18.92 6.21 15.79
C SER A 67 -19.38 5.84 17.19
N PRO A 68 -20.38 6.53 17.75
CA PRO A 68 -20.92 6.15 19.05
C PRO A 68 -21.33 4.69 18.95
N LEU A 69 -20.91 3.89 19.94
CA LEU A 69 -21.44 2.55 20.13
C LEU A 69 -22.96 2.72 20.13
N MET A 70 -23.63 2.20 19.10
CA MET A 70 -25.09 2.17 19.09
C MET A 70 -25.48 1.35 20.31
N GLU A 71 -25.98 2.02 21.34
CA GLU A 71 -26.61 1.34 22.46
C GLU A 71 -27.77 0.54 21.85
N GLU A 72 -27.68 -0.79 21.92
CA GLU A 72 -28.79 -1.65 21.52
C GLU A 72 -29.99 -1.26 22.37
N GLU A 73 -31.02 -0.67 21.73
CA GLU A 73 -32.27 -0.34 22.39
C GLU A 73 -32.91 -1.66 22.87
N ASN A 74 -33.05 -1.80 24.20
CA ASN A 74 -33.80 -2.88 24.86
C ASN A 74 -35.30 -2.64 24.77
#